data_AF-A0A2R5FNC7-F1
#
_entry.id   AF-A0A2R5FNC7-F1
#
_cell.length_a   1.000
_cell.length_b   1.000
_cell.length_c   1.000
_cell.angle_alpha   90.00
_cell.angle_beta   90.00
_cell.angle_gamma   90.00
#
_symmetry.space_group_name_H-M   'P 1'
#
loop_
_entity.id
_entity.type
_entity.pdbx_description
1 polymer ?
#
loop_
_entity_poly.entity_id
_entity_poly.type
_entity_poly.pdbx_seq_one_letter_code
_entity_poly.pdbx_strand_id
1 'polypeptide(L)'
;MTALATASILLVGGLQVIKGNLSIGMLVAYQSLTLSFLEPVNSLVNFGSALQNLEADLNRLDDVLQNPVDLEVEGSKRAGGRGKRAGGTSY
;
A
#
# COMPACT_ATOMS: atom_id res chain seq x y z
N MET A 1 17.69 3.78 0.14
CA MET A 1 17.88 3.28 -1.25
C MET A 1 18.67 4.28 -2.09
N THR A 2 18.19 5.52 -2.26
CA THR A 2 18.86 6.56 -3.08
C THR A 2 20.30 6.87 -2.66
N ALA A 3 20.58 7.02 -1.35
CA ALA A 3 21.94 7.32 -0.88
C ALA A 3 23.00 6.27 -1.28
N LEU A 4 22.64 4.98 -1.30
CA LEU A 4 23.53 3.89 -1.75
C LEU A 4 23.77 3.94 -3.26
N ALA A 5 22.73 4.22 -4.05
CA ALA A 5 22.86 4.41 -5.49
C ALA A 5 23.76 5.60 -5.81
N THR A 6 23.55 6.74 -5.16
CA THR A 6 24.39 7.94 -5.30
C THR A 6 25.84 7.66 -4.91
N ALA A 7 26.07 6.98 -3.78
CA ALA A 7 27.42 6.61 -3.34
C ALA A 7 28.11 5.68 -4.35
N SER A 8 27.39 4.74 -4.94
CA SER A 8 27.91 3.82 -5.96
C SER A 8 28.29 4.57 -7.25
N ILE A 9 27.44 5.50 -7.70
CA ILE A 9 27.72 6.37 -8.86
C ILE A 9 28.96 7.24 -8.60
N LEU A 10 29.10 7.79 -7.40
CA LEU A 10 30.27 8.59 -7.03
C LEU A 10 31.56 7.75 -6.94
N LEU A 11 31.49 6.54 -6.39
CA LEU A 11 32.64 5.63 -6.30
C LEU A 11 33.14 5.24 -7.69
N VAL A 12 32.26 4.72 -8.55
CA VAL A 12 32.65 4.24 -9.89
C VAL A 12 32.93 5.40 -10.84
N GLY A 13 32.05 6.41 -10.85
CA GLY A 13 32.16 7.58 -11.70
C GLY A 13 33.34 8.48 -11.31
N GLY A 14 33.59 8.67 -10.02
CA GLY A 14 34.74 9.43 -9.51
C GLY A 14 36.06 8.77 -9.90
N LEU A 15 36.18 7.45 -9.82
CA LEU A 15 37.36 6.72 -10.31
C LEU A 15 37.58 6.91 -11.82
N GLN A 16 36.52 6.98 -12.62
CA GLN A 16 36.63 7.25 -14.06
C GLN A 16 37.01 8.70 -14.38
N VAL A 17 36.58 9.66 -13.55
CA VAL A 17 37.02 11.06 -13.64
C VAL A 17 38.50 11.18 -13.35
N ILE A 18 38.99 10.51 -12.30
CA ILE A 18 40.43 10.50 -11.94
C ILE A 18 41.28 9.90 -13.06
N LYS A 19 40.78 8.86 -13.74
CA LYS A 19 41.46 8.23 -14.89
C LYS A 19 41.40 9.06 -16.18
N GLY A 20 40.69 10.20 -16.18
CA GLY A 20 40.54 11.08 -17.35
C GLY A 20 39.53 10.59 -18.41
N ASN A 21 38.83 9.48 -18.16
CA ASN A 21 37.85 8.91 -19.10
C ASN A 21 36.52 9.65 -19.09
N LEU A 22 36.24 10.42 -18.04
CA LEU A 22 34.98 11.15 -17.85
C LEU A 22 35.31 12.54 -17.29
N SER A 23 34.62 13.58 -17.76
CA SER A 23 34.75 14.90 -17.13
C SER A 23 33.88 14.99 -15.88
N ILE A 24 34.25 15.86 -14.95
CA ILE A 24 33.42 16.07 -13.76
C ILE A 24 32.03 16.59 -14.11
N GLY A 25 31.92 17.42 -15.17
CA GLY A 25 30.65 17.90 -15.70
C GLY A 25 29.76 16.80 -16.26
N MET A 26 30.35 15.81 -16.95
CA MET A 26 29.60 14.64 -17.43
C MET A 26 29.04 13.81 -16.28
N LEU A 27 29.81 13.61 -15.20
CA LEU A 27 29.34 12.86 -14.03
C LEU A 27 28.18 13.55 -13.32
N VAL A 28 28.24 14.87 -13.19
CA VAL A 28 27.15 15.67 -12.61
C VAL A 28 25.93 15.66 -13.52
N ALA A 29 26.10 15.84 -14.83
CA ALA A 29 25.01 15.78 -15.80
C ALA A 29 24.30 14.42 -15.79
N TYR A 30 25.06 13.32 -15.72
CA TYR A 30 24.51 11.97 -15.60
C TYR A 30 23.68 11.79 -14.32
N GLN A 31 24.17 12.30 -13.18
CA GLN A 31 23.41 12.26 -11.93
C GLN A 31 22.09 13.03 -12.05
N SER A 32 22.11 14.24 -12.58
CA SER A 32 20.90 15.05 -12.79
C SER A 32 19.90 14.35 -13.72
N LEU A 33 20.37 13.83 -14.87
CA LEU A 33 19.52 13.10 -15.80
C LEU A 33 18.90 11.86 -15.17
N THR A 34 19.67 11.11 -14.40
CA THR A 34 19.18 9.90 -13.70
C THR A 34 18.08 10.26 -12.72
N LEU A 35 18.24 11.33 -11.94
CA LEU A 35 17.21 11.80 -11.01
C LEU A 35 15.94 12.22 -11.75
N SER A 36 16.06 13.03 -12.79
CA SER A 36 14.93 13.44 -13.63
C SER A 36 14.23 12.28 -14.32
N PHE A 37 14.97 11.21 -14.67
CA PHE A 37 14.41 10.02 -15.27
C PHE A 37 13.65 9.13 -14.27
N LEU A 38 14.14 9.04 -13.02
CA LEU A 38 13.49 8.23 -11.99
C LEU A 38 12.18 8.83 -11.48
N GLU A 39 12.01 10.15 -11.55
CA GLU A 39 10.79 10.83 -11.14
C GLU A 39 9.52 10.30 -11.86
N PRO A 40 9.44 10.29 -13.21
CA PRO A 40 8.29 9.73 -13.91
C PRO A 40 8.13 8.22 -13.70
N VAL A 41 9.22 7.47 -13.49
CA VAL A 41 9.15 6.03 -13.17
C VAL A 41 8.44 5.81 -11.83
N ASN A 42 8.77 6.59 -10.81
CA ASN A 42 8.10 6.52 -9.51
C ASN A 42 6.62 6.89 -9.63
N SER A 43 6.29 7.92 -10.42
CA SER A 43 4.90 8.30 -10.69
C SER A 43 4.11 7.17 -11.34
N LEU A 44 4.71 6.45 -12.29
CA LEU A 44 4.06 5.31 -12.93
C LEU A 44 3.81 4.14 -11.96
N VAL A 45 4.79 3.81 -11.11
CA VAL A 45 4.64 2.78 -10.07
C VAL A 45 3.51 3.16 -9.11
N ASN A 46 3.48 4.43 -8.68
CA ASN A 46 2.42 4.93 -7.80
C ASN A 46 1.04 4.88 -8.44
N PHE A 47 0.95 5.18 -9.74
CA PHE A 47 -0.30 5.04 -10.49
C PHE A 47 -0.77 3.57 -10.55
N GLY A 48 0.14 2.62 -10.75
CA GLY A 48 -0.18 1.20 -10.68
C GLY A 48 -0.76 0.78 -9.32
N SER A 49 -0.19 1.27 -8.23
CA SER A 49 -0.73 1.06 -6.88
C SER A 49 -2.12 1.69 -6.70
N ALA A 50 -2.35 2.86 -7.30
CA ALA A 50 -3.67 3.51 -7.25
C ALA A 50 -4.75 2.69 -7.97
N LEU A 51 -4.42 2.07 -9.12
CA LEU A 51 -5.36 1.19 -9.81
C LEU A 51 -5.67 -0.08 -9.01
N GLN A 52 -4.68 -0.68 -8.36
CA GLN A 52 -4.90 -1.85 -7.48
C GLN A 52 -5.83 -1.52 -6.30
N ASN A 53 -5.67 -0.33 -5.70
CA ASN A 53 -6.55 0.12 -4.63
C ASN A 53 -7.98 0.35 -5.13
N LEU A 54 -8.14 0.97 -6.31
CA LEU A 54 -9.44 1.18 -6.93
C LEU A 54 -10.17 -0.15 -7.20
N GLU A 55 -9.47 -1.14 -7.74
CA GLU A 55 -10.02 -2.47 -7.99
C GLU A 55 -10.48 -3.15 -6.68
N ALA A 56 -9.66 -3.06 -5.62
CA ALA A 56 -10.02 -3.58 -4.31
C ALA A 56 -11.26 -2.89 -3.72
N ASP A 57 -11.36 -1.57 -3.85
CA ASP A 57 -12.51 -0.81 -3.37
C ASP A 57 -13.79 -1.15 -4.14
N LEU A 58 -13.71 -1.36 -5.46
CA LEU A 58 -14.84 -1.81 -6.28
C LEU A 58 -15.30 -3.22 -5.90
N ASN A 59 -14.37 -4.16 -5.71
CA ASN A 59 -14.71 -5.51 -5.25
C ASN A 59 -15.44 -5.49 -3.90
N ARG A 60 -14.99 -4.66 -2.96
CA ARG A 60 -15.65 -4.51 -1.65
C ARG A 60 -17.04 -3.88 -1.77
N LEU A 61 -17.22 -2.94 -2.70
CA LEU A 61 -18.53 -2.36 -2.98
C LEU A 61 -19.49 -3.43 -3.51
N ASP A 62 -19.03 -4.25 -4.46
CA ASP A 62 -19.81 -5.36 -5.00
C ASP A 62 -20.14 -6.39 -3.92
N ASP A 63 -19.20 -6.73 -3.03
CA ASP A 63 -19.43 -7.62 -1.88
C ASP A 63 -20.54 -7.09 -0.95
N VAL A 64 -20.62 -5.77 -0.75
CA VAL A 64 -21.67 -5.15 0.09
C VAL A 64 -23.01 -5.16 -0.62
N LEU A 65 -23.03 -4.84 -1.93
CA LEU A 65 -24.27 -4.80 -2.72
C LEU A 65 -24.88 -6.19 -2.93
N GLN A 66 -24.04 -7.22 -3.06
CA GLN A 66 -24.46 -8.60 -3.28
C GLN A 66 -24.70 -9.37 -1.98
N ASN A 67 -24.45 -8.79 -0.81
CA ASN A 67 -24.73 -9.44 0.46
C ASN A 67 -26.21 -9.26 0.86
N PRO A 68 -27.03 -10.34 0.84
CA PRO A 68 -28.35 -10.30 1.43
C PRO A 68 -28.24 -10.12 2.96
N VAL A 69 -29.19 -9.41 3.56
CA VAL A 69 -29.25 -9.26 5.03
C VAL A 69 -29.46 -10.63 5.65
N ASP A 70 -28.49 -11.08 6.47
CA ASP A 70 -28.62 -12.33 7.21
C ASP A 70 -29.88 -12.29 8.10
N LEU A 71 -30.79 -13.24 7.87
CA LEU A 71 -32.03 -13.39 8.63
C LEU A 71 -31.82 -13.81 10.10
N GLU A 72 -30.57 -14.04 10.52
CA GLU A 72 -30.25 -14.51 11.86
C GLU A 72 -30.44 -13.43 12.96
N VAL A 73 -30.67 -12.18 12.57
CA VAL A 73 -31.04 -11.09 13.49
C VAL A 73 -32.44 -11.30 14.11
N GLU A 74 -33.30 -12.15 13.52
CA GLU A 74 -34.65 -12.43 14.05
C GLU A 74 -34.70 -13.53 15.12
N GLY A 75 -33.70 -14.41 15.21
CA GLY A 75 -33.65 -15.50 16.19
C GLY A 75 -33.28 -15.05 17.61
N SER A 76 -32.43 -14.03 17.73
CA SER A 76 -31.94 -13.54 19.03
C SER A 76 -32.99 -12.73 19.81
N LYS A 77 -34.01 -12.17 19.13
CA LYS A 77 -35.14 -11.49 19.79
C LYS A 77 -36.18 -12.41 20.42
N ARG A 78 -36.27 -13.70 20.02
CA ARG A 78 -37.23 -14.66 20.58
C ARG A 78 -36.69 -15.50 21.74
N ALA A 79 -35.37 -15.60 21.89
CA ALA A 79 -34.74 -16.35 22.98
C ALA A 79 -34.71 -15.59 24.34
N GLY A 80 -34.87 -14.26 24.34
CA GLY A 80 -34.87 -13.45 25.57
C GLY A 80 -36.16 -13.47 26.41
N GLY A 81 -37.22 -14.17 25.97
CA GLY A 81 -38.54 -14.10 26.60
C GLY A 81 -38.94 -15.26 27.53
N ARG A 82 -38.11 -16.30 27.68
CA ARG A 82 -38.51 -17.54 28.37
C ARG A 82 -37.53 -17.95 29.46
N GLY A 83 -37.40 -17.11 30.49
CA GLY A 83 -36.50 -17.35 31.62
C GLY A 83 -36.89 -16.58 32.89
N LYS A 84 -38.17 -16.56 33.26
CA LYS A 84 -38.59 -16.06 34.58
C LYS A 84 -39.68 -16.94 35.19
N ARG A 85 -39.38 -18.22 35.37
CA ARG A 85 -40.10 -19.13 36.28
C ARG A 85 -39.11 -20.13 36.88
N ALA A 86 -38.51 -19.75 38.00
CA ALA A 86 -38.12 -20.67 39.09
C ALA A 86 -37.38 -19.85 40.17
N GLY A 87 -37.85 -19.94 41.41
CA GLY A 87 -37.01 -19.68 42.59
C GLY A 87 -37.67 -18.94 43.75
N GLY A 88 -38.00 -19.69 44.81
CA GLY A 88 -38.21 -19.19 46.17
C GLY A 88 -39.69 -19.04 46.55
N THR A 89 -40.22 -19.67 47.61
CA THR A 89 -39.61 -20.12 48.86
C THR A 89 -40.42 -21.26 49.46
N SER A 90 -39.72 -22.29 49.96
CA SER A 90 -40.22 -23.17 51.01
C SER A 90 -40.66 -22.37 52.22
N TYR A 91 -41.83 -22.72 52.75
CA TYR A 91 -42.15 -22.68 54.18
C TYR A 91 -42.93 -23.96 54.51
#